data_AF-A0A0C1RN75-F1
#
_entry.id   AF-A0A0C1RN75-F1
#
_cell.length_a   1.000
_cell.length_b   1.000
_cell.length_c   1.000
_cell.angle_alpha   90.00
_cell.angle_beta   90.00
_cell.angle_gamma   90.00
#
_symmetry.space_group_name_H-M   'P 1'
#
loop_
_entity.id
_entity.type
_entity.pdbx_description
1 polymer ?
#
loop_
_entity_poly.entity_id
_entity_poly.type
_entity_poly.pdbx_seq_one_letter_code
_entity_poly.pdbx_strand_id
1 'polypeptide(L)'
;MSFGIATEQHKLRYLFLQDQPPSSLLEVGCGKGRFLHRMHKKGWSVSGIEIDRQALEYIKKKYQLKKIFQSLKEAHFPNESFDWIVLSHVIEHLLDPITELKEVFQTSKT
;
A
#
# COMPACT_ATOMS: atom_id res chain seq x y z
N MET A 1 -11.79 -20.30 24.08
CA MET A 1 -11.26 -18.93 24.30
C MET A 1 -10.32 -18.45 23.17
N SER A 2 -10.61 -18.75 21.90
CA SER A 2 -9.76 -18.40 20.73
C SER A 2 -10.30 -17.27 19.84
N PHE A 3 -11.53 -16.81 20.09
CA PHE A 3 -12.22 -15.81 19.26
C PHE A 3 -11.51 -14.43 19.23
N GLY A 4 -10.89 -14.01 20.34
CA GLY A 4 -10.18 -12.73 20.41
C GLY A 4 -8.93 -12.68 19.51
N ILE A 5 -8.12 -13.74 19.52
CA ILE A 5 -6.87 -13.81 18.77
C ILE A 5 -7.13 -13.79 17.25
N ALA A 6 -8.12 -14.56 16.79
CA ALA A 6 -8.47 -14.60 15.37
C ALA A 6 -8.96 -13.24 14.84
N THR A 7 -9.70 -12.50 15.68
CA THR A 7 -10.22 -11.16 15.33
C THR A 7 -9.08 -10.16 15.21
N GLU A 8 -8.15 -10.12 16.16
CA GLU A 8 -6.99 -9.22 16.10
C GLU A 8 -6.04 -9.56 14.94
N GLN A 9 -5.83 -10.85 14.66
CA GLN A 9 -5.07 -11.28 13.48
C GLN A 9 -5.73 -10.83 12.18
N HIS A 10 -7.08 -10.82 12.11
CA HIS A 10 -7.80 -10.29 10.97
C HIS A 10 -7.55 -8.78 10.83
N LYS A 11 -7.67 -8.00 11.90
CA LYS A 11 -7.45 -6.55 11.87
C LYS A 11 -6.03 -6.19 11.42
N LEU A 12 -5.01 -6.80 12.01
CA LEU A 12 -3.61 -6.56 11.63
C LEU A 12 -3.36 -6.90 10.16
N ARG A 13 -3.97 -7.98 9.67
CA ARG A 13 -3.91 -8.36 8.27
C ARG A 13 -4.47 -7.28 7.34
N TYR A 14 -5.48 -6.53 7.75
CA TYR A 14 -6.06 -5.43 6.99
C TYR A 14 -5.57 -4.06 7.45
N LEU A 15 -4.57 -4.02 8.34
CA LEU A 15 -4.06 -2.80 8.97
C LEU A 15 -5.21 -1.92 9.52
N PHE A 16 -6.19 -2.56 10.16
CA PHE A 16 -7.38 -1.95 10.74
C PHE A 16 -8.36 -1.30 9.74
N LEU A 17 -8.15 -1.47 8.42
CA LEU A 17 -9.02 -0.94 7.36
C LEU A 17 -10.18 -1.89 6.99
N GLN A 18 -10.39 -2.99 7.72
CA GLN A 18 -11.36 -4.02 7.32
C GLN A 18 -12.81 -3.54 7.25
N ASP A 19 -13.16 -2.53 8.07
CA ASP A 19 -14.50 -1.96 8.23
C ASP A 19 -14.65 -0.59 7.54
N GLN A 20 -13.58 -0.09 6.91
CA GLN A 20 -13.62 1.16 6.16
C GLN A 20 -14.26 0.94 4.78
N PRO A 21 -15.04 1.91 4.27
CA PRO A 21 -15.59 1.82 2.92
C PRO A 21 -14.44 1.80 1.89
N PRO A 22 -14.55 1.01 0.80
CA PRO A 22 -13.52 0.98 -0.23
C PRO A 22 -13.27 2.36 -0.84
N SER A 23 -12.00 2.75 -0.89
CA SER A 23 -11.57 4.05 -1.42
C SER A 23 -10.19 3.92 -2.09
N SER A 24 -9.48 5.03 -2.29
CA SER A 24 -8.14 5.03 -2.90
C SER A 24 -7.03 4.78 -1.87
N LEU A 25 -6.19 3.78 -2.11
CA LEU A 25 -5.15 3.32 -1.21
C LEU A 25 -3.79 3.28 -1.92
N LEU A 26 -2.77 3.85 -1.28
CA LEU A 26 -1.36 3.69 -1.63
C LEU A 26 -0.63 2.88 -0.55
N GLU A 27 0.10 1.83 -0.95
CA GLU A 27 1.07 1.16 -0.06
C GLU A 27 2.50 1.46 -0.54
N VAL A 28 3.31 2.07 0.31
CA VAL A 28 4.74 2.31 0.07
C VAL A 28 5.55 1.17 0.67
N GLY A 29 6.39 0.52 -0.14
CA GLY A 29 7.06 -0.73 0.24
C GLY A 29 6.12 -1.94 0.19
N CYS A 30 5.34 -2.06 -0.89
CA CYS A 30 4.28 -3.07 -0.97
C CYS A 30 4.77 -4.52 -1.13
N GLY A 31 6.08 -4.74 -1.31
CA GLY A 31 6.71 -6.04 -1.41
C GLY A 31 6.06 -6.88 -2.50
N LYS A 32 5.67 -8.12 -2.15
CA LYS A 32 4.94 -9.01 -3.07
C LYS A 32 3.44 -8.69 -3.22
N GLY A 33 2.96 -7.55 -2.72
CA GLY A 33 1.60 -7.01 -2.95
C GLY A 33 0.46 -7.79 -2.29
N ARG A 34 0.74 -8.53 -1.20
CA ARG A 34 -0.27 -9.37 -0.51
C ARG A 34 -1.38 -8.54 0.14
N PHE A 35 -1.05 -7.36 0.64
CA PHE A 35 -2.02 -6.44 1.22
C PHE A 35 -2.84 -5.77 0.12
N LEU A 36 -2.19 -5.15 -0.87
CA LEU A 36 -2.87 -4.57 -2.05
C LEU A 36 -3.84 -5.55 -2.72
N HIS A 37 -3.43 -6.78 -2.98
CA HIS A 37 -4.32 -7.79 -3.58
C HIS A 37 -5.57 -8.04 -2.73
N ARG A 38 -5.42 -8.06 -1.41
CA ARG A 38 -6.53 -8.29 -0.48
C ARG A 38 -7.50 -7.11 -0.44
N MET A 39 -6.97 -5.88 -0.46
CA MET A 39 -7.76 -4.66 -0.51
C MET A 39 -8.48 -4.50 -1.86
N HIS A 40 -7.79 -4.79 -2.96
CA HIS A 40 -8.38 -4.85 -4.31
C HIS A 40 -9.56 -5.83 -4.38
N LYS A 41 -9.42 -7.03 -3.79
CA LYS A 41 -10.54 -8.00 -3.69
C LYS A 41 -11.72 -7.50 -2.86
N LYS A 42 -11.52 -6.51 -1.99
CA LYS A 42 -12.57 -5.82 -1.23
C LYS A 42 -13.13 -4.59 -1.97
N GLY A 43 -12.73 -4.35 -3.22
CA GLY A 43 -13.23 -3.24 -4.04
C GLY A 43 -12.42 -1.94 -3.94
N TRP A 44 -11.27 -1.95 -3.27
CA TRP A 44 -10.44 -0.75 -3.14
C TRP A 44 -9.68 -0.45 -4.44
N SER A 45 -9.50 0.84 -4.74
CA SER A 45 -8.60 1.30 -5.79
C SER A 45 -7.18 1.36 -5.24
N VAL A 46 -6.35 0.41 -5.64
CA VAL A 46 -5.02 0.23 -5.04
C VAL A 46 -3.89 0.69 -5.97
N SER A 47 -2.89 1.32 -5.37
CA SER A 47 -1.59 1.63 -5.95
C SER A 47 -0.47 1.19 -5.01
N GLY A 48 0.71 0.90 -5.55
CA GLY A 48 1.86 0.47 -4.76
C GLY A 48 3.19 1.03 -5.24
N ILE A 49 4.10 1.28 -4.30
CA ILE A 49 5.51 1.57 -4.57
C ILE A 49 6.35 0.38 -4.08
N GLU A 50 7.26 -0.13 -4.90
CA GLU A 50 8.18 -1.23 -4.54
C GLU A 50 9.47 -1.15 -5.36
N ILE A 51 10.62 -1.13 -4.70
CA ILE A 51 11.92 -0.99 -5.37
C ILE A 51 12.36 -2.29 -6.07
N ASP A 52 12.01 -3.46 -5.53
CA ASP A 52 12.36 -4.76 -6.11
C ASP A 52 11.56 -5.08 -7.37
N ARG A 53 12.24 -5.06 -8.51
CA ARG A 53 11.68 -5.40 -9.83
C ARG A 53 11.07 -6.80 -9.86
N GLN A 54 11.63 -7.77 -9.15
CA GLN A 54 11.08 -9.12 -9.13
C GLN A 54 9.73 -9.17 -8.43
N ALA A 55 9.57 -8.38 -7.36
CA ALA A 55 8.32 -8.25 -6.63
C ALA A 55 7.24 -7.56 -7.49
N LEU A 56 7.59 -6.49 -8.21
CA LEU A 56 6.74 -5.83 -9.20
C LEU A 56 6.21 -6.80 -10.26
N GLU A 57 7.10 -7.56 -10.91
CA GLU A 57 6.72 -8.52 -11.96
C GLU A 57 5.87 -9.67 -11.40
N TYR A 58 6.17 -10.12 -10.18
CA TYR A 58 5.34 -11.09 -9.48
C TYR A 58 3.92 -10.55 -9.25
N ILE A 59 3.77 -9.30 -8.81
CA ILE A 59 2.45 -8.69 -8.57
C ILE A 59 1.67 -8.58 -9.88
N LYS A 60 2.29 -8.04 -10.94
CA LYS A 60 1.65 -7.89 -12.26
C LYS A 60 1.19 -9.24 -12.80
N LYS A 61 2.04 -10.27 -12.73
CA LYS A 61 1.72 -11.61 -13.25
C LYS A 61 0.67 -12.33 -12.41
N LYS A 62 0.80 -12.31 -11.08
CA LYS A 62 -0.06 -13.11 -10.19
C LYS A 62 -1.38 -12.44 -9.87
N TYR A 63 -1.35 -11.13 -9.60
CA TYR A 63 -2.53 -10.39 -9.11
C TYR A 63 -3.12 -9.46 -10.17
N GLN A 64 -2.46 -9.28 -11.32
CA GLN A 64 -2.91 -8.43 -12.41
C GLN A 64 -3.10 -6.96 -11.97
N LEU A 65 -2.44 -6.54 -10.90
CA LEU A 65 -2.42 -5.16 -10.44
C LEU A 65 -1.43 -4.37 -11.30
N LYS A 66 -1.93 -3.31 -11.95
CA LYS A 66 -1.16 -2.51 -12.92
C LYS A 66 -0.53 -1.25 -12.34
N LYS A 67 -1.10 -0.69 -11.26
CA LYS A 67 -0.65 0.56 -10.63
C LYS A 67 0.44 0.31 -9.57
N ILE A 68 1.49 -0.40 -9.96
CA ILE A 68 2.64 -0.68 -9.09
C ILE A 68 3.89 -0.10 -9.77
N PHE A 69 4.62 0.74 -9.05
CA PHE A 69 5.73 1.55 -9.57
C PHE A 69 6.98 1.35 -8.72
N GLN A 70 8.17 1.65 -9.26
CA GLN A 70 9.42 1.54 -8.49
C GLN A 70 9.61 2.66 -7.47
N SER A 71 9.03 3.83 -7.73
CA SER A 71 9.18 5.03 -6.89
C SER A 71 7.98 5.97 -7.05
N LEU A 72 7.78 6.87 -6.07
CA LEU A 72 6.78 7.96 -6.16
C LEU A 72 7.04 8.86 -7.37
N LYS A 73 8.31 9.17 -7.61
CA LYS A 73 8.75 9.96 -8.76
C LYS A 73 8.35 9.32 -10.08
N GLU A 74 8.50 8.00 -10.24
CA GLU A 74 8.05 7.29 -11.45
C GLU A 74 6.53 7.33 -11.59
N ALA A 75 5.80 7.19 -10.48
CA ALA A 75 4.36 7.11 -10.49
C ALA A 75 3.67 8.42 -10.90
N HIS A 76 4.31 9.57 -10.68
CA HIS A 76 3.79 10.91 -10.99
C HIS A 76 2.35 11.10 -10.49
N PHE A 77 2.05 10.66 -9.27
CA PHE A 77 0.72 10.82 -8.70
C PHE A 77 0.40 12.31 -8.52
N PRO A 78 -0.81 12.76 -8.89
CA PRO A 78 -1.27 14.08 -8.53
C PRO A 78 -1.31 14.27 -7.00
N ASN A 79 -1.24 15.52 -6.56
CA ASN A 79 -1.51 15.85 -5.17
C ASN A 79 -2.93 15.37 -4.78
N GLU A 80 -3.12 15.02 -3.52
CA GLU A 80 -4.44 14.64 -2.98
C GLU A 80 -5.11 13.48 -3.75
N SER A 81 -4.31 12.50 -4.16
CA SER A 81 -4.77 11.32 -4.92
C SER A 81 -5.34 10.20 -4.04
N PHE A 82 -4.92 10.11 -2.78
CA PHE A 82 -5.21 8.94 -1.94
C PHE A 82 -5.95 9.30 -0.65
N ASP A 83 -6.98 8.52 -0.34
CA ASP A 83 -7.72 8.60 0.92
C ASP A 83 -6.95 7.87 2.04
N TRP A 84 -6.18 6.84 1.70
CA TRP A 84 -5.36 6.07 2.63
C TRP A 84 -3.96 5.85 2.08
N ILE A 85 -2.97 6.03 2.95
CA ILE A 85 -1.58 5.71 2.68
C ILE A 85 -1.05 4.83 3.78
N VAL A 86 -0.42 3.72 3.40
CA VAL A 86 0.19 2.75 4.30
C VAL A 86 1.69 2.69 4.05
N LEU A 87 2.46 2.80 5.14
CA LEU A 87 3.88 2.51 5.20
C LEU A 87 4.08 1.41 6.24
N SER A 88 4.51 0.22 5.82
CA SER A 88 4.70 -0.93 6.71
C SER A 88 6.08 -1.53 6.49
N HIS A 89 6.91 -1.56 7.53
CA HIS A 89 8.29 -2.10 7.48
C HIS A 89 9.16 -1.50 6.35
N VAL A 90 8.98 -0.21 6.07
CA VAL A 90 9.66 0.48 4.96
C VAL A 90 10.54 1.65 5.43
N ILE A 91 10.20 2.30 6.55
CA ILE A 91 10.86 3.54 6.99
C ILE A 91 12.34 3.29 7.28
N GLU A 92 12.67 2.13 7.85
CA GLU A 92 14.03 1.68 8.15
C GLU A 92 14.91 1.43 6.92
N HIS A 93 14.32 1.36 5.73
CA HIS A 93 15.00 1.11 4.47
C HIS A 93 15.07 2.35 3.57
N LEU A 94 14.45 3.47 3.98
CA LEU A 94 14.50 4.71 3.23
C LEU A 94 15.88 5.37 3.36
N LEU A 95 16.46 5.76 2.22
CA LEU A 95 17.74 6.49 2.18
C LEU A 95 17.60 7.90 2.74
N ASP A 96 16.47 8.56 2.44
CA ASP A 96 16.09 9.86 2.98
C ASP A 96 14.61 9.83 3.39
N PRO A 97 14.31 9.41 4.63
CA PRO A 97 12.94 9.24 5.08
C PRO A 97 12.17 10.56 5.14
N ILE A 98 12.84 11.69 5.39
CA ILE A 98 12.15 12.99 5.52
C ILE A 98 11.66 13.46 4.16
N THR A 99 12.50 13.35 3.12
CA THR A 99 12.13 13.74 1.77
C THR A 99 11.02 12.83 1.23
N GLU A 100 11.18 11.51 1.37
CA GLU A 100 10.16 10.53 0.95
C GLU A 100 8.81 10.78 1.66
N LEU A 101 8.81 10.97 2.98
CA LEU A 101 7.57 11.24 3.72
C LEU A 101 6.88 12.54 3.26
N LYS A 102 7.63 13.57 2.88
CA LYS A 102 7.05 14.81 2.33
C LYS A 102 6.38 14.57 0.98
N GLU A 103 7.01 13.81 0.08
CA GLU A 103 6.43 13.45 -1.21
C GLU A 103 5.16 12.61 -1.02
N VAL A 104 5.22 11.59 -0.17
CA VAL A 104 4.07 10.76 0.19
C VAL A 104 2.93 11.63 0.72
N PHE A 105 3.22 12.54 1.64
CA PHE A 105 2.22 13.40 2.27
C PHE A 105 1.49 14.29 1.25
N GLN A 106 2.18 14.79 0.21
CA GLN A 106 1.54 15.58 -0.86
C GLN A 106 0.47 14.79 -1.63
N THR A 107 0.60 13.46 -1.69
CA THR A 107 -0.39 12.60 -2.37
C THR A 107 -1.60 12.28 -1.50
N SER A 108 -1.55 12.57 -0.19
CA SER A 108 -2.67 12.38 0.73
C SER A 108 -3.73 13.44 0.49
N LYS A 109 -5.01 13.04 0.48
CA LYS A 109 -6.11 14.00 0.60
C LYS A 109 -6.13 14.56 2.02
N THR A 110 -6.39 15.86 2.11
CA THR A 110 -6.49 16.60 3.37
C THR A 110 -7.93 16.66 3.88
#